data_AF-V4NUZ4-F1
#
_entry.id   AF-V4NUZ4-F1
#
_cell.length_a   1.000
_cell.length_b   1.000
_cell.length_c   1.000
_cell.angle_alpha   90.00
_cell.angle_beta   90.00
_cell.angle_gamma   90.00
#
_symmetry.space_group_name_H-M   'P 1'
#
loop_
_entity.id
_entity.type
_entity.pdbx_description
1 polymer ?
#
loop_
_entity_poly.entity_id
_entity_poly.type
_entity_poly.pdbx_seq_one_letter_code
_entity_poly.pdbx_strand_id
1 'polypeptide(L)'
;MNPDFPHDAAHLAPYMMVVMPLIVGSTIIAAIILVRWLMSKSAWNFHPGGANGFLHDEFLRLGALFIPFMLIGVAIRWYVYIMHPELAHSPILLGALVVIIVMRRLSRYIPFVRDAGRRIDAARAACKAGSAV
;
A
#
# COMPACT_ATOMS: atom_id res chain seq x y z
N MET A 1 15.21 37.69 -16.14
CA MET A 1 13.76 37.47 -16.21
C MET A 1 13.55 36.60 -17.44
N ASN A 2 13.42 35.29 -17.23
CA ASN A 2 13.35 34.33 -18.34
C ASN A 2 11.87 34.17 -18.72
N PRO A 3 11.43 34.57 -19.93
CA PRO A 3 10.12 34.19 -20.43
C PRO A 3 10.17 32.70 -20.82
N ASP A 4 9.01 32.07 -21.03
CA ASP A 4 8.87 30.69 -21.53
C ASP A 4 8.70 29.57 -20.48
N PHE A 5 8.08 29.87 -19.34
CA PHE A 5 7.22 28.84 -18.71
C PHE A 5 5.79 29.02 -19.24
N PRO A 6 5.22 28.05 -19.95
CA PRO A 6 3.84 28.13 -20.42
C PRO A 6 2.91 28.32 -19.21
N HIS A 7 2.04 29.34 -19.27
CA HIS A 7 1.06 29.66 -18.21
C HIS A 7 0.13 28.46 -17.89
N ASP A 8 0.07 27.50 -18.80
CA ASP A 8 -0.63 26.24 -18.77
C ASP A 8 0.06 25.18 -17.87
N ALA A 9 1.28 25.39 -17.39
CA ALA A 9 1.90 24.47 -16.43
C ALA A 9 1.51 24.75 -14.97
N ALA A 10 1.05 25.97 -14.66
CA ALA A 10 0.78 26.40 -13.29
C ALA A 10 -0.41 25.66 -12.65
N HIS A 11 -1.41 25.27 -13.46
CA HIS A 11 -2.56 24.49 -12.98
C HIS A 11 -2.25 22.99 -12.83
N LEU A 12 -1.21 22.47 -13.49
CA LEU A 12 -0.78 21.07 -13.38
C LEU A 12 -0.01 20.79 -12.08
N ALA A 13 0.65 21.80 -11.51
CA ALA A 13 1.41 21.67 -10.27
C ALA A 13 0.64 20.99 -9.10
N PRO A 14 -0.61 21.39 -8.76
CA PRO A 14 -1.38 20.70 -7.72
C PRO A 14 -1.76 19.26 -8.08
N TYR A 15 -2.07 18.98 -9.35
CA TYR A 15 -2.35 17.60 -9.80
C TYR A 15 -1.11 16.71 -9.70
N MET A 16 0.05 17.21 -10.12
CA MET A 16 1.31 16.45 -10.05
C MET A 16 1.73 16.17 -8.60
N MET A 17 1.38 17.03 -7.63
CA MET A 17 1.63 16.80 -6.20
C MET A 17 0.80 15.67 -5.58
N VAL A 18 -0.32 15.31 -6.20
CA VAL A 18 -1.20 14.21 -5.75
C VAL A 18 -0.95 12.95 -6.57
N VAL A 19 -0.95 13.09 -7.89
CA VAL A 19 -0.89 11.98 -8.84
C VAL A 19 0.48 11.29 -8.78
N MET A 20 1.58 12.04 -8.69
CA MET A 20 2.91 11.42 -8.66
C MET A 20 3.13 10.55 -7.41
N PRO A 21 2.84 11.01 -6.17
CA PRO A 21 2.91 10.15 -5.00
C PRO A 21 1.98 8.93 -5.06
N LEU A 22 0.78 9.07 -5.64
CA LEU A 22 -0.13 7.94 -5.85
C LEU A 22 0.46 6.90 -6.80
N ILE A 23 1.00 7.33 -7.95
CA ILE A 23 1.62 6.44 -8.93
C ILE A 23 2.84 5.75 -8.34
N VAL A 24 3.76 6.51 -7.72
CA VAL A 24 4.96 5.97 -7.09
C VAL A 24 4.59 5.01 -5.96
N GLY A 25 3.68 5.40 -5.08
CA GLY A 25 3.20 4.57 -3.98
C GLY A 25 2.55 3.28 -4.47
N SER A 26 1.64 3.37 -5.45
CA SER A 26 0.97 2.22 -6.05
C SER A 26 1.96 1.27 -6.73
N THR A 27 2.97 1.81 -7.42
CA THR A 27 4.00 1.02 -8.09
C THR A 27 4.86 0.26 -7.08
N ILE A 28 5.27 0.92 -5.98
CA ILE A 28 6.01 0.29 -4.89
C ILE A 28 5.20 -0.84 -4.26
N ILE A 29 3.91 -0.62 -3.97
CA ILE A 29 3.03 -1.63 -3.38
C ILE A 29 2.84 -2.81 -4.34
N ALA A 30 2.60 -2.54 -5.63
CA ALA A 30 2.48 -3.57 -6.64
C ALA A 30 3.76 -4.41 -6.74
N ALA A 31 4.94 -3.77 -6.71
CA ALA A 31 6.22 -4.47 -6.69
C ALA A 31 6.40 -5.33 -5.43
N ILE A 32 6.04 -4.84 -4.25
CA ILE A 32 6.10 -5.61 -2.99
C ILE A 32 5.18 -6.84 -3.06
N ILE A 33 3.94 -6.66 -3.54
CA ILE A 33 2.97 -7.76 -3.71
C ILE A 33 3.53 -8.78 -4.70
N LEU A 34 4.03 -8.32 -5.84
CA LEU A 34 4.59 -9.18 -6.89
C LEU A 34 5.78 -10.00 -6.40
N VAL A 35 6.75 -9.36 -5.73
CA VAL A 35 7.92 -10.04 -5.16
C VAL A 35 7.48 -11.09 -4.14
N ARG A 36 6.59 -10.75 -3.20
CA ARG A 36 6.10 -11.70 -2.19
C ARG A 36 5.32 -12.87 -2.80
N TRP A 37 4.53 -12.60 -3.83
CA TRP A 37 3.82 -13.62 -4.58
C TRP A 37 4.78 -14.58 -5.29
N LEU A 38 5.78 -14.05 -6.00
CA LEU A 38 6.83 -14.85 -6.67
C LEU A 38 7.67 -15.67 -5.67
N MET A 39 8.03 -15.09 -4.52
CA MET A 39 8.73 -15.82 -3.44
C MET A 39 7.88 -16.95 -2.84
N SER A 40 6.56 -16.91 -3.03
CA SER A 40 5.64 -17.94 -2.54
C SER A 40 5.29 -19.00 -3.59
N LYS A 41 6.03 -19.07 -4.71
CA LYS A 41 5.72 -19.96 -5.85
C LYS A 41 5.58 -21.44 -5.46
N SER A 42 6.41 -21.93 -4.53
CA SER A 42 6.31 -23.30 -4.02
C SER A 42 5.01 -23.59 -3.28
N ALA A 43 4.41 -22.57 -2.66
CA ALA A 43 3.18 -22.70 -1.88
C ALA A 43 1.90 -22.52 -2.71
N TRP A 44 1.99 -22.14 -3.99
CA TRP A 44 0.82 -21.85 -4.82
C TRP A 44 -0.12 -23.05 -4.98
N ASN A 45 0.43 -24.26 -5.15
CA ASN A 45 -0.36 -25.48 -5.33
C ASN A 45 -1.10 -25.92 -4.05
N PHE A 46 -0.69 -25.40 -2.90
CA PHE A 46 -1.31 -25.70 -1.60
C PHE A 46 -2.41 -24.69 -1.24
N HIS A 47 -2.63 -23.67 -2.08
CA HIS A 47 -3.66 -22.67 -1.88
C HIS A 47 -4.96 -23.05 -2.59
N PRO A 48 -6.15 -22.89 -1.97
CA PRO A 48 -7.42 -23.33 -2.56
C PRO A 48 -7.76 -22.66 -3.90
N GLY A 49 -7.26 -21.44 -4.13
CA GLY A 49 -7.40 -20.73 -5.41
C GLY A 49 -6.16 -20.79 -6.31
N GLY A 50 -5.21 -21.68 -6.04
CA GLY A 50 -3.93 -21.76 -6.75
C GLY A 50 -3.14 -20.46 -6.69
N ALA A 51 -2.33 -20.22 -7.73
CA ALA A 51 -1.48 -19.02 -7.85
C ALA A 51 -2.28 -17.71 -7.84
N ASN A 52 -3.41 -17.65 -8.56
CA ASN A 52 -4.24 -16.45 -8.67
C ASN A 52 -4.98 -16.14 -7.36
N GLY A 53 -5.50 -17.17 -6.68
CA GLY A 53 -6.10 -17.00 -5.36
C GLY A 53 -5.07 -16.52 -4.32
N PHE A 54 -3.83 -17.01 -4.41
CA PHE A 54 -2.75 -16.55 -3.54
C PHE A 54 -2.44 -15.07 -3.78
N LEU A 55 -2.37 -14.64 -5.06
CA LEU A 55 -2.16 -13.24 -5.41
C LEU A 55 -3.29 -12.35 -4.90
N HIS A 56 -4.54 -12.79 -5.07
CA HIS A 56 -5.72 -12.07 -4.59
C HIS A 56 -5.69 -11.90 -3.07
N ASP A 57 -5.36 -12.95 -2.32
CA ASP A 57 -5.27 -12.90 -0.87
C ASP A 57 -4.11 -12.03 -0.39
N GLU A 58 -2.98 -12.02 -1.12
CA GLU A 58 -1.84 -11.15 -0.82
C GLU A 58 -2.19 -9.68 -1.10
N PHE A 59 -2.96 -9.41 -2.17
CA PHE A 59 -3.53 -8.10 -2.46
C PHE A 59 -4.54 -7.66 -1.40
N LEU A 60 -5.44 -8.52 -0.93
CA LEU A 60 -6.37 -8.18 0.14
C LEU A 60 -5.63 -7.87 1.45
N ARG A 61 -4.62 -8.67 1.79
CA ARG A 61 -3.82 -8.52 3.01
C ARG A 61 -2.99 -7.24 3.01
N LEU A 62 -2.32 -6.94 1.91
CA LEU A 62 -1.43 -5.79 1.80
C LEU A 62 -2.16 -4.52 1.33
N GLY A 63 -3.10 -4.64 0.40
CA GLY A 63 -3.94 -3.54 -0.08
C GLY A 63 -4.76 -2.92 1.04
N ALA A 64 -5.35 -3.71 1.93
CA ALA A 64 -6.09 -3.20 3.10
C ALA A 64 -5.21 -2.38 4.06
N LEU A 65 -3.89 -2.54 4.00
CA LEU A 65 -2.93 -1.75 4.77
C LEU A 65 -2.46 -0.51 3.99
N PHE A 66 -2.03 -0.72 2.75
CA PHE A 66 -1.34 0.32 2.01
C PHE A 66 -2.27 1.33 1.34
N ILE A 67 -3.49 0.94 0.97
CA ILE A 67 -4.46 1.87 0.35
C ILE A 67 -4.84 3.00 1.33
N PRO A 68 -5.26 2.73 2.59
CA PRO A 68 -5.52 3.80 3.54
C PRO A 68 -4.29 4.67 3.83
N PHE A 69 -3.10 4.06 3.91
CA PHE A 69 -1.84 4.78 4.11
C PHE A 69 -1.59 5.79 2.97
N MET A 70 -1.75 5.35 1.73
CA MET A 70 -1.53 6.19 0.56
C MET A 70 -2.54 7.35 0.49
N LEU A 71 -3.82 7.07 0.77
CA LEU A 71 -4.86 8.08 0.82
C LEU A 71 -4.60 9.13 1.90
N ILE A 72 -4.22 8.70 3.11
CA ILE A 72 -3.88 9.61 4.22
C ILE A 72 -2.64 10.43 3.87
N GLY A 73 -1.59 9.82 3.31
CA GLY A 73 -0.38 10.52 2.91
C GLY A 73 -0.63 11.60 1.87
N VAL A 74 -1.49 11.31 0.88
CA VAL A 74 -1.92 12.29 -0.13
C VAL A 74 -2.78 13.39 0.48
N ALA A 75 -3.74 13.05 1.33
CA ALA A 75 -4.60 14.03 1.98
C ALA A 75 -3.80 15.00 2.86
N ILE A 76 -2.81 14.49 3.60
CA ILE A 76 -1.89 15.31 4.40
C ILE A 76 -1.03 16.16 3.50
N ARG A 77 -0.46 15.60 2.43
CA ARG A 77 0.37 16.37 1.50
C ARG A 77 -0.44 17.51 0.86
N TRP A 78 -1.68 17.24 0.45
CA TRP A 78 -2.58 18.26 -0.05
C TRP A 78 -2.85 19.35 1.01
N TYR A 79 -3.27 18.94 2.21
CA TYR A 79 -3.60 19.87 3.29
C TYR A 79 -2.38 20.73 3.72
N VAL A 80 -1.23 20.10 3.93
CA VAL A 80 -0.03 20.79 4.40
C VAL A 80 0.58 21.64 3.30
N TYR A 81 0.75 21.15 2.08
CA TYR A 81 1.48 21.93 1.07
C TYR A 81 0.61 22.97 0.35
N ILE A 82 -0.72 22.83 0.32
CA ILE A 82 -1.62 23.79 -0.34
C ILE A 82 -2.31 24.70 0.67
N MET A 83 -2.83 24.16 1.77
CA MET A 83 -3.67 24.95 2.69
C MET A 83 -2.85 25.56 3.84
N HIS A 84 -1.82 24.86 4.33
CA HIS A 84 -1.08 25.25 5.54
C HIS A 84 0.43 24.92 5.44
N PRO A 85 1.20 25.58 4.57
CA PRO A 85 2.62 25.30 4.35
C PRO A 85 3.49 25.46 5.62
N GLU A 86 3.04 26.27 6.58
CA GLU A 86 3.65 26.42 7.90
C GLU A 86 3.69 25.11 8.71
N LEU A 87 2.83 24.14 8.37
CA LEU A 87 2.77 22.84 9.03
C LEU A 87 3.74 21.80 8.43
N ALA A 88 4.54 22.17 7.41
CA ALA A 88 5.45 21.24 6.74
C ALA A 88 6.49 20.61 7.67
N HIS A 89 6.78 21.21 8.83
CA HIS A 89 7.71 20.70 9.84
C HIS A 89 7.01 20.41 11.17
N SER A 90 5.68 20.39 11.17
CA SER A 90 4.87 20.21 12.36
C SER A 90 4.85 18.75 12.82
N PRO A 91 4.86 18.50 14.15
CA PRO A 91 4.67 17.17 14.71
C PRO A 91 3.32 16.52 14.34
N ILE A 92 2.39 17.25 13.73
CA ILE A 92 1.17 16.70 13.13
C ILE A 92 1.48 15.57 12.11
N LEU A 93 2.61 15.67 11.40
CA LEU A 93 3.06 14.62 10.48
C LEU A 93 3.42 13.31 11.20
N LEU A 94 3.94 13.39 12.44
CA LEU A 94 4.15 12.21 13.30
C LEU A 94 2.82 11.62 13.79
N GLY A 95 1.85 12.48 14.11
CA GLY A 95 0.49 12.05 14.49
C GLY A 95 -0.17 11.19 13.41
N ALA A 96 0.00 11.57 12.14
CA ALA A 96 -0.46 10.77 11.01
C ALA A 96 0.20 9.38 10.96
N LEU A 97 1.51 9.30 11.22
CA LEU A 97 2.23 8.03 11.26
C LEU A 97 1.68 7.10 12.35
N VAL A 98 1.30 7.66 13.51
CA VAL A 98 0.64 6.91 14.59
C VAL A 98 -0.73 6.40 14.15
N VAL A 99 -1.55 7.24 13.52
CA VAL A 99 -2.86 6.83 12.98
C VAL A 99 -2.72 5.67 12.00
N ILE A 100 -1.69 5.70 11.14
CA ILE A 100 -1.37 4.63 10.21
C ILE A 100 -1.02 3.32 10.93
N ILE A 101 -0.19 3.38 11.96
CA ILE A 101 0.17 2.19 12.75
C ILE A 101 -1.06 1.60 13.44
N VAL A 102 -1.94 2.45 13.96
CA VAL A 102 -3.21 2.03 14.57
C VAL A 102 -4.11 1.39 13.53
N MET A 103 -4.28 2.00 12.35
CA MET A 103 -5.08 1.45 11.25
C MET A 103 -4.53 0.11 10.76
N ARG A 104 -3.20 -0.05 10.71
CA ARG A 104 -2.54 -1.33 10.42
C ARG A 104 -2.88 -2.41 11.45
N ARG A 105 -2.99 -2.04 12.71
CA ARG A 105 -3.37 -2.98 13.77
C ARG A 105 -4.85 -3.33 13.64
N LEU A 106 -5.69 -2.33 13.36
CA LEU A 106 -7.13 -2.48 13.20
C LEU A 106 -7.52 -3.28 11.95
N SER A 107 -6.78 -3.19 10.85
CA SER A 107 -7.08 -3.93 9.62
C SER A 107 -7.03 -5.44 9.80
N ARG A 108 -6.32 -5.94 10.83
CA ARG A 108 -6.27 -7.37 11.18
C ARG A 108 -7.57 -7.90 11.78
N TYR A 109 -8.44 -7.01 12.28
CA TYR A 109 -9.75 -7.39 12.82
C TYR A 109 -10.81 -7.52 11.73
N ILE A 110 -10.50 -7.07 10.50
CA ILE A 110 -11.42 -7.14 9.39
C ILE A 110 -11.50 -8.61 8.89
N PRO A 111 -12.71 -9.22 8.86
CA PRO A 111 -12.86 -10.65 8.59
C PRO A 111 -12.19 -11.11 7.29
N PHE A 112 -12.41 -10.37 6.19
CA PHE A 112 -11.85 -10.73 4.89
C PHE A 112 -10.31 -10.69 4.85
N VAL A 113 -9.68 -9.75 5.56
CA VAL A 113 -8.20 -9.64 5.66
C VAL A 113 -7.65 -10.80 6.48
N ARG A 114 -8.31 -11.11 7.59
CA ARG A 114 -7.92 -12.20 8.48
C ARG A 114 -8.03 -13.55 7.78
N ASP A 115 -9.12 -13.79 7.06
CA ASP A 115 -9.36 -15.07 6.41
C ASP A 115 -8.44 -15.27 5.20
N ALA A 116 -8.16 -14.21 4.42
CA ALA A 116 -7.10 -14.23 3.40
C ALA A 116 -5.72 -14.56 4.00
N GLY A 117 -5.38 -13.92 5.13
CA GLY A 117 -4.15 -14.22 5.86
C GLY A 117 -4.04 -15.68 6.29
N ARG A 118 -5.13 -16.26 6.82
CA ARG A 118 -5.19 -17.67 7.24
C ARG A 118 -4.98 -18.62 6.06
N ARG A 119 -5.58 -18.35 4.90
CA ARG A 119 -5.39 -19.19 3.70
C ARG A 119 -3.95 -19.19 3.20
N ILE A 120 -3.31 -18.01 3.18
CA ILE A 120 -1.88 -17.88 2.84
C ILE A 120 -1.00 -18.63 3.83
N ASP A 121 -1.22 -18.41 5.13
CA ASP A 121 -0.38 -18.99 6.17
C ASP A 121 -0.55 -20.53 6.22
N ALA A 122 -1.77 -21.04 5.98
CA ALA A 122 -2.05 -22.47 5.83
C ALA A 122 -1.36 -23.08 4.60
N ALA A 123 -1.41 -22.42 3.44
CA ALA A 123 -0.74 -22.88 2.22
C ALA A 123 0.78 -22.96 2.40
N ARG A 124 1.38 -21.96 3.07
CA ARG A 124 2.82 -21.96 3.40
C ARG A 124 3.18 -23.07 4.40
N ALA A 125 2.35 -23.31 5.41
CA ALA A 125 2.56 -24.39 6.37
C ALA A 125 2.47 -25.77 5.71
N ALA A 126 1.47 -26.00 4.86
CA ALA A 126 1.30 -27.23 4.09
C ALA A 126 2.49 -27.47 3.14
N CYS A 127 2.94 -26.43 2.43
CA CYS A 127 4.15 -26.51 1.61
C CYS A 127 5.37 -26.91 2.43
N LYS A 128 5.59 -26.28 3.60
CA LYS A 128 6.72 -26.58 4.47
C LYS A 128 6.67 -28.02 5.00
N ALA A 129 5.49 -28.51 5.36
CA ALA A 129 5.29 -29.89 5.80
C ALA A 129 5.52 -30.90 4.66
N GLY A 130 5.06 -30.60 3.44
CA GLY A 130 5.28 -31.45 2.27
C GLY A 130 6.71 -31.42 1.72
N SER A 131 7.50 -30.39 2.03
CA SER A 131 8.94 -30.34 1.72
C SER A 131 9.83 -31.01 2.78
N ALA A 132 9.25 -31.50 3.88
CA ALA A 132 9.96 -32.17 4.97
C ALA A 132 9.89 -33.71 4.89
N VAL A 133 9.36 -34.24 3.79
CA VAL A 133 9.29 -35.67 3.43
C VAL A 133 10.17 -35.90 2.21
#